data_AF-A0A851NEE8-F1
#
_entry.id   AF-A0A851NEE8-F1
#
_cell.length_a   1.000
_cell.length_b   1.000
_cell.length_c   1.000
_cell.angle_alpha   90.00
_cell.angle_beta   90.00
_cell.angle_gamma   90.00
#
_symmetry.space_group_name_H-M   'P 1'
#
loop_
_entity.id
_entity.type
_entity.pdbx_description
1 polymer ?
#
loop_
_entity_poly.entity_id
_entity_poly.type
_entity_poly.pdbx_seq_one_letter_code
_entity_poly.pdbx_strand_id
1 'polypeptide(L)'
;GATTTHNATTSPGGVTAAGLSHATKLLEKLSAVSPSAGKATLQLLVEGALRGGNAELFGGRAPWDGDGDKDSATLPGVTASLLATNRRFTAAVDFSTAGIWSVFHAGVIGQGLKPPPGCPLPDESRVSRNTQAFLSALLRCCRAAEPSPPPPPCVGPEAAKAVASALVDSVCPAAAAAAGGELCWPPEEQARGTVERDLSILRRFQ
;
A
#
# COMPACT_ATOMS: atom_id res chain seq x y z
N GLY A 1 -14.84 51.11 6.23
CA GLY A 1 -14.29 49.90 6.84
C GLY A 1 -15.09 48.71 6.37
N ALA A 2 -14.43 47.78 5.68
CA ALA A 2 -14.89 46.41 5.45
C ALA A 2 -13.70 45.64 4.85
N THR A 3 -12.82 45.16 5.72
CA THR A 3 -11.74 44.22 5.40
C THR A 3 -12.34 42.83 5.30
N THR A 4 -12.43 42.27 4.10
CA THR A 4 -12.80 40.87 3.88
C THR A 4 -11.51 40.04 3.88
N THR A 5 -11.29 39.33 4.98
CA THR A 5 -10.21 38.36 5.17
C THR A 5 -10.45 37.12 4.33
N HIS A 6 -9.56 36.85 3.37
CA HIS A 6 -9.48 35.54 2.71
C HIS A 6 -8.87 34.53 3.69
N ASN A 7 -9.71 33.65 4.25
CA ASN A 7 -9.27 32.46 4.97
C ASN A 7 -8.75 31.44 3.95
N ALA A 8 -7.44 31.33 3.82
CA ALA A 8 -6.79 30.22 3.14
C ALA A 8 -6.99 28.95 3.97
N THR A 9 -7.89 28.09 3.51
CA THR A 9 -8.09 26.76 4.06
C THR A 9 -6.90 25.89 3.62
N THR A 10 -5.89 25.77 4.49
CA THR A 10 -4.82 24.79 4.33
C THR A 10 -5.37 23.39 4.52
N SER A 11 -5.53 22.66 3.41
CA SER A 11 -5.74 21.22 3.40
C SER A 11 -4.48 20.50 3.92
N PRO A 12 -4.59 19.52 4.83
CA PRO A 12 -3.43 18.84 5.37
C PRO A 12 -2.89 17.83 4.34
N GLY A 13 -1.61 17.95 3.97
CA GLY A 13 -0.87 16.87 3.30
C GLY A 13 -0.67 16.98 1.78
N GLY A 14 -0.94 18.12 1.15
CA GLY A 14 -0.59 18.32 -0.26
C GLY A 14 0.91 18.54 -0.48
N VAL A 15 1.65 17.52 -0.90
CA VAL A 15 3.00 17.72 -1.44
C VAL A 15 2.89 18.67 -2.64
N THR A 16 3.50 19.85 -2.54
CA THR A 16 3.48 20.83 -3.63
C THR A 16 4.29 20.28 -4.80
N ALA A 17 3.91 20.61 -6.04
CA ALA A 17 4.66 20.20 -7.24
C ALA A 17 6.14 20.61 -7.16
N ALA A 18 6.42 21.74 -6.50
CA ALA A 18 7.77 22.18 -6.18
C ALA A 18 8.49 21.21 -5.22
N GLY A 19 7.87 20.76 -4.14
CA GLY A 19 8.46 19.81 -3.19
C GLY A 19 8.82 18.47 -3.85
N LEU A 20 7.93 17.93 -4.68
CA LEU A 20 8.20 16.72 -5.46
C LEU A 20 9.38 16.91 -6.41
N SER A 21 9.47 18.05 -7.09
CA SER A 21 10.57 18.33 -8.02
C SER A 21 11.95 18.37 -7.32
N HIS A 22 12.03 18.91 -6.10
CA HIS A 22 13.26 18.94 -5.31
C HIS A 22 13.65 17.54 -4.84
N ALA A 23 12.68 16.77 -4.34
CA ALA A 23 12.90 15.38 -3.94
C ALA A 23 13.40 14.53 -5.11
N THR A 24 12.80 14.64 -6.30
CA THR A 24 13.24 13.90 -7.49
C THR A 24 14.67 14.24 -7.91
N LYS A 25 15.05 15.53 -7.86
CA LYS A 25 16.42 15.97 -8.18
C LYS A 25 17.43 15.48 -7.16
N LEU A 26 17.05 15.46 -5.88
CA LEU A 26 17.90 14.94 -4.81
C LEU A 26 18.12 13.43 -4.98
N LEU A 27 17.06 12.66 -5.20
CA LEU A 27 17.13 11.21 -5.42
C LEU A 27 17.96 10.86 -6.66
N GLU A 28 17.80 11.61 -7.76
CA GLU A 28 18.62 11.46 -8.96
C GLU A 28 20.11 11.65 -8.63
N LYS A 29 20.47 12.75 -7.94
CA LYS A 29 21.86 13.00 -7.53
C LYS A 29 22.41 11.91 -6.62
N LEU A 30 21.64 11.48 -5.61
CA LEU A 30 22.04 10.44 -4.67
C LEU A 30 22.22 9.07 -5.35
N SER A 31 21.32 8.73 -6.28
CA SER A 31 21.41 7.49 -7.06
C SER A 31 22.64 7.43 -7.96
N ALA A 32 23.15 8.59 -8.40
CA ALA A 32 24.32 8.70 -9.25
C ALA A 32 25.66 8.68 -8.49
N VAL A 33 25.66 8.79 -7.14
CA VAL A 33 26.90 8.81 -6.33
C VAL A 33 27.64 7.49 -6.42
N SER A 34 26.91 6.36 -6.38
CA SER A 34 27.49 5.02 -6.46
C SER A 34 26.44 4.02 -6.97
N PRO A 35 26.86 2.90 -7.59
CA PRO A 35 25.92 1.88 -8.05
C PRO A 35 25.12 1.25 -6.89
N SER A 36 25.71 1.15 -5.70
CA SER A 36 25.00 0.66 -4.50
C SER A 36 23.95 1.65 -4.00
N ALA A 37 24.23 2.95 -4.01
CA ALA A 37 23.27 4.00 -3.67
C ALA A 37 22.11 4.04 -4.68
N GLY A 38 22.41 3.90 -5.97
CA GLY A 38 21.40 3.76 -7.03
C GLY A 38 20.49 2.57 -6.79
N LYS A 39 21.05 1.38 -6.56
CA LYS A 39 20.29 0.17 -6.24
C LYS A 39 19.39 0.36 -5.01
N ALA A 40 19.93 0.88 -3.91
CA ALA A 40 19.17 1.12 -2.68
C ALA A 40 18.04 2.13 -2.89
N THR A 41 18.30 3.20 -3.65
CA THR A 41 17.29 4.21 -3.98
C THR A 41 16.13 3.61 -4.76
N LEU A 42 16.42 2.81 -5.79
CA LEU A 42 15.40 2.13 -6.61
C LEU A 42 14.59 1.14 -5.78
N GLN A 43 15.26 0.35 -4.94
CA GLN A 43 14.61 -0.63 -4.08
C GLN A 43 13.65 0.02 -3.08
N LEU A 44 14.09 1.07 -2.38
CA LEU A 44 13.24 1.80 -1.43
C LEU A 44 12.05 2.51 -2.11
N LEU A 45 12.22 2.99 -3.35
CA LEU A 45 11.13 3.59 -4.12
C LEU A 45 10.06 2.56 -4.49
N VAL A 46 10.48 1.39 -4.98
CA VAL A 46 9.56 0.29 -5.34
C VAL A 46 8.82 -0.22 -4.11
N GLU A 47 9.55 -0.56 -3.05
CA GLU A 47 8.95 -1.02 -1.80
C GLU A 47 8.02 0.03 -1.19
N GLY A 48 8.45 1.29 -1.19
CA GLY A 48 7.67 2.40 -0.62
C GLY A 48 6.36 2.64 -1.35
N ALA A 49 6.33 2.46 -2.68
CA ALA A 49 5.13 2.60 -3.50
C ALA A 49 4.14 1.44 -3.30
N LEU A 50 4.62 0.24 -2.99
CA LEU A 50 3.80 -0.96 -2.81
C LEU A 50 3.35 -1.18 -1.34
N ARG A 51 3.82 -0.35 -0.41
CA ARG A 51 3.62 -0.55 1.04
C ARG A 51 2.36 0.15 1.55
N GLY A 52 1.41 -0.64 2.05
CA GLY A 52 0.26 -0.17 2.87
C GLY A 52 -0.50 0.99 2.22
N GLY A 53 -0.76 2.04 3.00
CA GLY A 53 -1.51 3.22 2.54
C GLY A 53 -0.85 4.03 1.41
N ASN A 54 0.45 3.85 1.14
CA ASN A 54 1.08 4.49 -0.02
C ASN A 54 0.62 3.88 -1.35
N ALA A 55 0.26 2.59 -1.35
CA ALA A 55 -0.22 1.91 -2.55
C ALA A 55 -1.52 2.55 -3.07
N GLU A 56 -2.35 3.08 -2.17
CA GLU A 56 -3.60 3.78 -2.50
C GLU A 56 -3.37 5.05 -3.34
N LEU A 57 -2.20 5.69 -3.21
CA LEU A 57 -1.83 6.85 -4.04
C LEU A 57 -1.64 6.47 -5.51
N PHE A 58 -1.38 5.20 -5.78
CA PHE A 58 -1.11 4.64 -7.11
C PHE A 58 -2.22 3.69 -7.59
N GLY A 59 -3.38 3.68 -6.91
CA GLY A 59 -4.53 2.85 -7.25
C GLY A 59 -4.50 1.44 -6.66
N GLY A 60 -3.48 1.11 -5.86
CA GLY A 60 -3.46 -0.12 -5.08
C GLY A 60 -4.49 -0.06 -3.95
N ARG A 61 -5.04 -1.20 -3.58
CA ARG A 61 -5.91 -1.31 -2.41
C ARG A 61 -5.11 -1.88 -1.26
N ALA A 62 -5.08 -1.20 -0.12
CA ALA A 62 -4.53 -1.81 1.07
C ALA A 62 -5.24 -3.15 1.28
N PRO A 63 -4.50 -4.27 1.48
CA PRO A 63 -5.13 -5.53 1.81
C PRO A 63 -6.04 -5.24 2.99
N TRP A 64 -7.34 -5.46 2.80
CA TRP A 64 -8.26 -5.39 3.91
C TRP A 64 -7.72 -6.35 4.94
N ASP A 65 -7.45 -5.87 6.16
CA ASP A 65 -7.18 -6.68 7.35
C ASP A 65 -8.43 -7.54 7.63
N GLY A 66 -8.67 -8.51 6.76
CA GLY A 66 -9.80 -9.42 6.76
C GLY A 66 -9.36 -10.86 6.90
N ASP A 67 -8.05 -11.13 6.84
CA ASP A 67 -7.49 -12.46 7.04
C ASP A 67 -6.08 -12.35 7.65
N GLY A 68 -6.01 -12.39 8.97
CA GLY A 68 -4.79 -12.76 9.70
C GLY A 68 -3.72 -11.69 9.94
N ASP A 69 -4.00 -10.67 10.76
CA ASP A 69 -3.08 -10.29 11.85
C ASP A 69 -3.87 -9.60 12.96
N LYS A 70 -3.89 -10.21 14.14
CA LYS A 70 -4.68 -9.74 15.30
C LYS A 70 -3.87 -8.89 16.27
N ASP A 71 -2.61 -8.56 15.97
CA ASP A 71 -1.73 -7.97 16.98
C ASP A 71 -1.29 -6.52 16.74
N SER A 72 -1.68 -5.86 15.64
CA SER A 72 -1.39 -4.42 15.50
C SER A 72 -2.41 -3.62 14.68
N ALA A 73 -3.66 -4.08 14.59
CA ALA A 73 -4.74 -3.19 14.21
C ALA A 73 -5.04 -2.31 15.43
N THR A 74 -4.67 -1.03 15.35
CA THR A 74 -5.27 -0.02 16.21
C THR A 74 -6.77 -0.06 15.91
N LEU A 75 -7.52 -0.81 16.73
CA LEU A 75 -8.93 -1.10 16.52
C LEU A 75 -9.66 0.24 16.29
N PRO A 76 -10.37 0.43 15.16
CA PRO A 76 -11.36 1.50 15.05
C PRO A 76 -12.53 1.12 15.97
N GLY A 77 -12.33 1.36 17.27
CA GLY A 77 -13.17 0.83 18.34
C GLY A 77 -12.61 1.08 19.75
N VAL A 78 -11.32 1.44 19.92
CA VAL A 78 -10.75 1.74 21.25
C VAL A 78 -11.39 2.96 21.94
N THR A 79 -12.17 3.78 21.23
CA THR A 79 -12.91 4.90 21.84
C THR A 79 -14.31 4.53 22.36
N ALA A 80 -14.77 3.30 22.17
CA ALA A 80 -16.04 2.86 22.75
C ALA A 80 -15.82 2.41 24.21
N SER A 81 -16.16 3.27 25.17
CA SER A 81 -16.17 2.91 26.58
C SER A 81 -17.01 1.66 26.81
N LEU A 82 -16.43 0.62 27.41
CA LEU A 82 -17.15 -0.60 27.81
C LEU A 82 -18.41 -0.27 28.63
N LEU A 83 -18.36 0.79 29.44
CA LEU A 83 -19.51 1.25 30.21
C LEU A 83 -20.63 1.78 29.30
N ALA A 84 -20.30 2.53 28.25
CA ALA A 84 -21.30 3.02 27.28
C ALA A 84 -21.92 1.87 26.49
N THR A 85 -21.11 0.88 26.10
CA THR A 85 -21.56 -0.35 25.43
C THR A 85 -22.48 -1.16 26.34
N ASN A 86 -22.07 -1.42 27.59
CA ASN A 86 -22.87 -2.16 28.57
C ASN A 86 -24.19 -1.44 28.90
N ARG A 87 -24.18 -0.12 29.06
CA ARG A 87 -25.42 0.66 29.28
C ARG A 87 -26.42 0.49 28.14
N ARG A 88 -25.97 0.45 26.89
CA ARG A 88 -26.85 0.21 25.73
C ARG A 88 -27.44 -1.20 25.76
N PHE A 89 -26.62 -2.22 26.03
CA PHE A 89 -27.09 -3.59 26.13
C PHE A 89 -28.08 -3.78 27.28
N THR A 90 -27.76 -3.28 28.48
CA THR A 90 -28.64 -3.41 29.65
C THR A 90 -29.95 -2.66 29.47
N ALA A 91 -29.96 -1.49 28.82
CA ALA A 91 -31.19 -0.74 28.56
C ALA A 91 -32.09 -1.38 27.48
N ALA A 92 -31.54 -2.20 26.60
CA ALA A 92 -32.28 -2.89 25.55
C ALA A 92 -32.87 -4.25 25.98
N VAL A 93 -32.48 -4.75 27.17
CA VAL A 93 -33.03 -6.00 27.72
C VAL A 93 -34.19 -5.65 28.66
N ASP A 94 -35.41 -6.05 28.29
CA ASP A 94 -36.59 -5.80 29.10
C ASP A 94 -36.74 -6.88 30.20
N PHE A 95 -36.15 -6.59 31.37
CA PHE A 95 -36.26 -7.44 32.56
C PHE A 95 -37.59 -7.25 33.31
N SER A 96 -38.44 -6.30 32.89
CA SER A 96 -39.63 -5.84 33.64
C SER A 96 -40.81 -6.82 33.55
N THR A 97 -40.91 -7.58 32.45
CA THR A 97 -42.03 -8.50 32.17
C THR A 97 -41.61 -9.96 32.01
N ALA A 98 -40.32 -10.24 31.84
CA ALA A 98 -39.75 -11.57 31.54
C ALA A 98 -38.57 -11.96 32.46
N GLY A 99 -38.54 -11.46 33.70
CA GLY A 99 -37.40 -11.46 34.63
C GLY A 99 -36.90 -12.81 35.17
N ILE A 100 -37.21 -13.95 34.54
CA ILE A 100 -36.81 -15.29 35.01
C ILE A 100 -36.14 -16.12 33.88
N TRP A 101 -36.10 -15.63 32.64
CA TRP A 101 -35.55 -16.40 31.51
C TRP A 101 -34.21 -15.87 31.01
N SER A 102 -33.33 -16.79 30.62
CA SER A 102 -32.07 -16.49 29.93
C SER A 102 -32.32 -15.74 28.62
N VAL A 103 -31.33 -14.99 28.15
CA VAL A 103 -31.34 -14.38 26.81
C VAL A 103 -31.56 -15.44 25.73
N PHE A 104 -32.26 -15.06 24.65
CA PHE A 104 -32.67 -15.97 23.57
C PHE A 104 -31.49 -16.54 22.75
N HIS A 105 -30.32 -15.89 22.77
CA HIS A 105 -29.13 -16.32 22.02
C HIS A 105 -28.02 -16.85 22.94
N ALA A 106 -27.23 -17.81 22.45
CA ALA A 106 -26.06 -18.35 23.15
C ALA A 106 -24.81 -17.46 23.03
N GLY A 107 -24.92 -16.29 22.41
CA GLY A 107 -23.82 -15.33 22.18
C GLY A 107 -23.85 -14.74 20.77
N VAL A 108 -22.86 -13.90 20.46
CA VAL A 108 -22.62 -13.35 19.12
C VAL A 108 -21.30 -13.89 18.61
N ILE A 109 -21.27 -14.36 17.36
CA ILE A 109 -20.03 -14.71 16.68
C ILE A 109 -19.46 -13.43 16.05
N GLY A 110 -18.27 -13.02 16.49
CA GLY A 110 -17.58 -11.83 15.98
C GLY A 110 -18.18 -10.51 16.45
N GLN A 111 -18.01 -9.45 15.65
CA GLN A 111 -18.38 -8.06 16.01
C GLN A 111 -19.74 -7.63 15.45
N GLY A 112 -20.55 -8.55 14.92
CA GLY A 112 -21.81 -8.22 14.27
C GLY A 112 -21.65 -7.64 12.85
N LEU A 113 -22.60 -6.80 12.41
CA LEU A 113 -22.60 -6.22 11.07
C LEU A 113 -21.31 -5.42 10.82
N LYS A 114 -20.54 -5.83 9.80
CA LYS A 114 -19.31 -5.13 9.40
C LYS A 114 -19.70 -3.72 8.95
N PRO A 115 -19.11 -2.64 9.52
CA PRO A 115 -19.39 -1.29 9.07
C PRO A 115 -19.12 -1.20 7.57
N PRO A 116 -19.94 -0.45 6.82
CA PRO A 116 -19.78 -0.35 5.38
C PRO A 116 -18.36 0.14 5.08
N PRO A 117 -17.67 -0.46 4.10
CA PRO A 117 -16.31 -0.09 3.77
C PRO A 117 -16.28 1.38 3.36
N GLY A 118 -15.74 2.23 4.22
CA GLY A 118 -15.51 3.65 3.96
C GLY A 118 -14.30 3.80 3.05
N CYS A 119 -14.42 3.43 1.79
CA CYS A 119 -13.38 3.67 0.80
C CYS A 119 -13.97 4.52 -0.32
N PRO A 120 -13.71 5.84 -0.35
CA PRO A 120 -14.01 6.62 -1.54
C PRO A 120 -13.23 6.03 -2.71
N LEU A 121 -13.90 5.87 -3.87
CA LEU A 121 -13.23 5.41 -5.07
C LEU A 121 -11.99 6.28 -5.35
N PRO A 122 -10.85 5.68 -5.76
CA PRO A 122 -9.70 6.44 -6.18
C PRO A 122 -10.08 7.41 -7.30
N ASP A 123 -9.61 8.64 -7.22
CA ASP A 123 -9.68 9.57 -8.35
C ASP A 123 -8.65 9.14 -9.39
N GLU A 124 -9.13 8.49 -10.46
CA GLU A 124 -8.33 7.98 -11.58
C GLU A 124 -7.35 9.01 -12.14
N SER A 125 -7.72 10.30 -12.15
CA SER A 125 -6.87 11.37 -12.65
C SER A 125 -5.68 11.65 -11.71
N ARG A 126 -5.90 11.50 -10.39
CA ARG A 126 -4.85 11.63 -9.38
C ARG A 126 -3.93 10.42 -9.39
N VAL A 127 -4.49 9.21 -9.50
CA VAL A 127 -3.72 7.98 -9.64
C VAL A 127 -2.80 8.06 -10.86
N SER A 128 -3.35 8.39 -12.03
CA SER A 128 -2.59 8.52 -13.28
C SER A 128 -1.43 9.52 -13.16
N ARG A 129 -1.69 10.68 -12.53
CA ARG A 129 -0.67 11.72 -12.30
C ARG A 129 0.44 11.27 -11.35
N ASN A 130 0.07 10.60 -10.25
CA ASN A 130 1.01 10.08 -9.28
C ASN A 130 1.88 8.98 -9.90
N THR A 131 1.27 8.05 -10.63
CA THR A 131 1.98 6.98 -11.34
C THR A 131 2.94 7.56 -12.38
N GLN A 132 2.50 8.54 -13.18
CA GLN A 132 3.39 9.21 -14.14
C GLN A 132 4.56 9.92 -13.45
N ALA A 133 4.32 10.61 -12.33
CA ALA A 133 5.37 11.29 -11.58
C ALA A 133 6.37 10.31 -10.96
N PHE A 134 5.89 9.18 -10.43
CA PHE A 134 6.70 8.10 -9.88
C PHE A 134 7.56 7.43 -10.96
N LEU A 135 6.96 7.04 -12.09
CA LEU A 135 7.69 6.48 -13.24
C LEU A 135 8.75 7.46 -13.76
N SER A 136 8.42 8.75 -13.82
CA SER A 136 9.38 9.79 -14.22
C SER A 136 10.55 9.91 -13.23
N ALA A 137 10.32 9.73 -11.93
CA ALA A 137 11.36 9.73 -10.92
C ALA A 137 12.24 8.48 -11.02
N LEU A 138 11.63 7.29 -11.12
CA LEU A 138 12.31 6.01 -11.34
C LEU A 138 13.23 6.08 -12.56
N LEU A 139 12.71 6.55 -13.70
CA LEU A 139 13.48 6.67 -14.93
C LEU A 139 14.68 7.61 -14.80
N ARG A 140 14.61 8.66 -13.97
CA ARG A 140 15.78 9.53 -13.70
C ARG A 140 16.83 8.78 -12.89
N CYS A 141 16.43 8.01 -11.88
CA CYS A 141 17.33 7.21 -11.07
C CYS A 141 17.93 6.00 -11.82
N CYS A 142 17.28 5.53 -12.89
CA CYS A 142 17.77 4.41 -13.70
C CYS A 142 18.76 4.80 -14.81
N ARG A 143 19.09 6.09 -14.98
CA ARG A 143 20.00 6.55 -16.03
C ARG A 143 21.44 6.23 -15.65
N ALA A 144 22.18 5.62 -16.58
CA ALA A 144 23.61 5.42 -16.43
C ALA A 144 24.35 6.77 -16.53
N ALA A 145 25.27 7.02 -15.61
CA ALA A 145 26.19 8.16 -15.65
C ALA A 145 27.35 7.89 -16.63
N GLU A 146 27.07 7.59 -17.89
CA GLU A 146 28.10 7.47 -18.93
C GLU A 146 28.34 8.82 -19.63
N PRO A 147 29.58 9.13 -20.07
CA PRO A 147 29.91 10.39 -20.71
C PRO A 147 29.56 10.38 -22.22
N SER A 148 29.03 11.51 -22.73
CA SER A 148 28.77 11.81 -24.15
C SER A 148 27.56 11.08 -24.79
N PRO A 149 26.72 11.76 -25.59
CA PRO A 149 25.27 11.70 -25.45
C PRO A 149 24.70 10.34 -25.85
N PRO A 150 24.14 9.55 -24.90
CA PRO A 150 23.36 8.39 -25.25
C PRO A 150 22.00 8.84 -25.83
N PRO A 151 21.47 8.18 -26.87
CA PRO A 151 20.13 8.45 -27.37
C PRO A 151 19.09 8.20 -26.26
N PRO A 152 18.10 9.08 -26.06
CA PRO A 152 17.04 8.83 -25.09
C PRO A 152 16.09 7.72 -25.58
N PRO A 153 15.54 6.86 -24.68
CA PRO A 153 15.91 6.62 -23.29
C PRO A 153 16.73 5.32 -23.10
N CYS A 154 18.02 5.44 -22.76
CA CYS A 154 18.82 4.30 -22.32
C CYS A 154 18.63 4.08 -20.80
N VAL A 155 17.77 3.12 -20.43
CA VAL A 155 17.67 2.61 -19.05
C VAL A 155 18.87 1.69 -18.80
N GLY A 156 19.63 1.92 -17.73
CA GLY A 156 20.76 1.06 -17.38
C GLY A 156 20.29 -0.37 -17.05
N PRO A 157 20.92 -1.43 -17.58
CA PRO A 157 20.48 -2.81 -17.36
C PRO A 157 20.53 -3.22 -15.88
N GLU A 158 21.55 -2.78 -15.14
CA GLU A 158 21.67 -3.04 -13.70
C GLU A 158 20.60 -2.32 -12.89
N ALA A 159 20.22 -1.11 -13.28
CA ALA A 159 19.13 -0.38 -12.64
C ALA A 159 17.78 -1.05 -12.92
N ALA A 160 17.52 -1.49 -14.15
CA ALA A 160 16.33 -2.25 -14.50
C ALA A 160 16.25 -3.56 -13.71
N LYS A 161 17.38 -4.28 -13.60
CA LYS A 161 17.48 -5.50 -12.79
C LYS A 161 17.18 -5.24 -11.31
N ALA A 162 17.67 -4.15 -10.75
CA ALA A 162 17.38 -3.76 -9.36
C ALA A 162 15.89 -3.47 -9.12
N VAL A 163 15.23 -2.80 -10.06
CA VAL A 163 13.78 -2.55 -10.00
C VAL A 163 13.01 -3.86 -10.10
N ALA A 164 13.39 -4.74 -11.03
CA ALA A 164 12.75 -6.04 -11.21
C ALA A 164 12.91 -6.93 -9.97
N SER A 165 14.11 -7.00 -9.37
CA SER A 165 14.32 -7.77 -8.14
C SER A 165 13.49 -7.23 -6.98
N ALA A 166 13.47 -5.90 -6.79
CA ALA A 166 12.67 -5.28 -5.73
C ALA A 166 11.17 -5.53 -5.89
N LEU A 167 10.68 -5.55 -7.13
CA LEU A 167 9.28 -5.86 -7.43
C LEU A 167 8.95 -7.33 -7.12
N VAL A 168 9.79 -8.27 -7.55
CA VAL A 168 9.60 -9.71 -7.27
C VAL A 168 9.62 -9.97 -5.76
N ASP A 169 10.58 -9.38 -5.04
CA ASP A 169 10.68 -9.49 -3.57
C ASP A 169 9.44 -8.95 -2.88
N SER A 170 8.86 -7.86 -3.40
CA SER A 170 7.66 -7.22 -2.83
C SER A 170 6.37 -8.00 -3.13
N VAL A 171 6.24 -8.57 -4.33
CA VAL A 171 5.01 -9.25 -4.77
C VAL A 171 4.97 -10.70 -4.34
N CYS A 172 6.10 -11.40 -4.37
CA CYS A 172 6.17 -12.82 -4.04
C CYS A 172 7.46 -13.17 -3.27
N PRO A 173 7.55 -12.83 -1.97
CA PRO A 173 8.73 -13.09 -1.15
C PRO A 173 9.05 -14.59 -1.03
N ALA A 174 8.02 -15.46 -1.07
CA ALA A 174 8.22 -16.91 -1.09
C ALA A 174 8.84 -17.41 -2.40
N ALA A 175 8.49 -16.81 -3.56
CA ALA A 175 9.15 -17.11 -4.82
C ALA A 175 10.58 -16.56 -4.83
N ALA A 176 10.83 -15.37 -4.28
CA ALA A 176 12.17 -14.83 -4.14
C ALA A 176 13.08 -15.72 -3.27
N ALA A 177 12.52 -16.33 -2.21
CA ALA A 177 13.24 -17.25 -1.33
C ALA A 177 13.42 -18.66 -1.91
N ALA A 178 12.45 -19.17 -2.69
CA ALA A 178 12.47 -20.51 -3.27
C ALA A 178 13.15 -20.57 -4.64
N ALA A 179 13.15 -19.46 -5.40
CA ALA A 179 13.87 -19.31 -6.65
C ALA A 179 15.35 -19.07 -6.34
N GLY A 180 16.03 -20.11 -5.86
CA GLY A 180 17.48 -20.17 -5.75
C GLY A 180 18.18 -20.15 -7.12
N GLY A 181 17.89 -19.17 -7.97
CA GLY A 181 18.60 -18.90 -9.22
C GLY A 181 18.13 -19.64 -10.47
N GLU A 182 17.09 -20.48 -10.41
CA GLU A 182 16.56 -21.14 -11.62
C GLU A 182 15.64 -20.19 -12.40
N LEU A 183 16.19 -19.63 -13.48
CA LEU A 183 15.46 -18.84 -14.48
C LEU A 183 14.75 -19.73 -15.52
N CYS A 184 14.88 -21.05 -15.42
CA CYS A 184 14.21 -21.98 -16.32
C CYS A 184 12.72 -22.04 -15.97
N TRP A 185 11.87 -22.00 -16.99
CA TRP A 185 10.44 -22.17 -16.78
C TRP A 185 10.15 -23.65 -16.49
N PRO A 186 9.44 -23.98 -15.41
CA PRO A 186 9.15 -25.37 -15.08
C PRO A 186 8.13 -25.98 -16.07
N PRO A 187 8.05 -27.32 -16.16
CA PRO A 187 7.02 -28.00 -16.94
C PRO A 187 5.61 -27.71 -16.40
N GLU A 188 4.60 -27.84 -17.26
CA GLU A 188 3.22 -27.48 -16.96
C GLU A 188 2.63 -28.24 -15.75
N GLU A 189 3.05 -29.48 -15.51
CA GLU A 189 2.59 -30.27 -14.37
C GLU A 189 2.95 -29.64 -13.02
N GLN A 190 4.08 -28.93 -12.96
CA GLN A 190 4.57 -28.32 -11.72
C GLN A 190 3.75 -27.09 -11.30
N ALA A 191 3.07 -26.43 -12.25
CA ALA A 191 2.18 -25.31 -11.94
C ALA A 191 1.01 -25.71 -11.01
N ARG A 192 0.60 -26.99 -11.03
CA ARG A 192 -0.44 -27.51 -10.11
C ARG A 192 0.00 -27.48 -8.65
N GLY A 193 1.30 -27.53 -8.39
CA GLY A 193 1.87 -27.46 -7.03
C GLY A 193 1.98 -26.05 -6.48
N THR A 194 1.79 -25.01 -7.29
CA THR A 194 2.00 -23.61 -6.88
C THR A 194 0.76 -22.73 -6.96
N VAL A 195 -0.42 -23.32 -7.11
CA VAL A 195 -1.69 -22.60 -7.33
C VAL A 195 -1.93 -21.50 -6.29
N GLU A 196 -1.72 -21.77 -5.00
CA GLU A 196 -1.90 -20.76 -3.94
C GLU A 196 -0.95 -19.56 -4.11
N ARG A 197 0.31 -19.83 -4.47
CA ARG A 197 1.30 -18.79 -4.78
C ARG A 197 0.84 -17.97 -5.98
N ASP A 198 0.42 -18.62 -7.06
CA ASP A 198 -0.01 -17.95 -8.29
C ASP A 198 -1.28 -17.11 -8.08
N LEU A 199 -2.26 -17.61 -7.31
CA LEU A 199 -3.44 -16.86 -6.90
C LEU A 199 -3.11 -15.70 -5.96
N SER A 200 -2.12 -15.86 -5.07
CA SER A 200 -1.65 -14.75 -4.22
C SER A 200 -1.00 -13.64 -5.03
N ILE A 201 -0.21 -13.99 -6.06
CA ILE A 201 0.39 -13.04 -7.00
C ILE A 201 -0.72 -12.34 -7.79
N LEU A 202 -1.68 -13.09 -8.34
CA LEU A 202 -2.79 -12.52 -9.10
C LEU A 202 -3.58 -11.51 -8.27
N ARG A 203 -3.87 -11.81 -7.00
CA ARG A 203 -4.55 -10.89 -6.07
C ARG A 203 -3.77 -9.61 -5.78
N ARG A 204 -2.44 -9.60 -5.94
CA ARG A 204 -1.62 -8.39 -5.80
C ARG A 204 -1.64 -7.50 -7.04
N PHE A 205 -1.92 -8.08 -8.21
CA PHE A 205 -2.01 -7.37 -9.49
C PHE A 205 -3.43 -6.88 -9.84
N GLN A 206 -4.44 -7.37 -9.13
CA GLN A 206 -5.84 -6.93 -9.21
C GLN A 206 -6.10 -5.79 -8.23
#